data_AF-C6V5N8-F1
#
_entry.id   AF-C6V5N8-F1
#
_cell.length_a   1.000
_cell.length_b   1.000
_cell.length_c   1.000
_cell.angle_alpha   90.00
_cell.angle_beta   90.00
_cell.angle_gamma   90.00
#
_symmetry.space_group_name_H-M   'P 1'
#
loop_
_entity.id
_entity.type
_entity.pdbx_description
1 polymer ?
#
loop_
_entity_poly.entity_id
_entity_poly.type
_entity_poly.pdbx_seq_one_letter_code
_entity_poly.pdbx_strand_id
1 'polypeptide(L)'
;MKDDRFVKLTTKFVDVVHFMGLNYSALLFAAKETQTEDLLYRYNESIVTFLEFFEDYVTQKALLCSDYTVGGVSQKIESVLWNRALVYSEFKNYRQFIKAKFCFALKPGNSIESLRCSFSLSDSLWHAIGDIATGFSFYSKRATLMALNSLFMAKFADDYSDGFEKSRDFLRKRIKNIVAFAKIKARLIEKMERYN
;
A
#
# COMPACT_ATOMS: atom_id res chain seq x y z
N MET A 1 6.16 -4.59 17.65
CA MET A 1 6.47 -3.17 17.40
C MET A 1 7.86 -3.09 16.82
N LYS A 2 8.03 -2.50 15.62
CA LYS A 2 9.39 -2.28 15.07
C LYS A 2 10.15 -1.28 15.95
N ASP A 3 11.48 -1.38 15.93
CA ASP A 3 12.46 -0.58 16.67
C ASP A 3 12.16 0.95 16.56
N ASP A 4 12.18 1.67 17.69
CA ASP A 4 12.00 3.14 17.75
C ASP A 4 12.97 3.87 16.81
N ARG A 5 14.18 3.31 16.63
CA ARG A 5 15.19 3.81 15.69
C ARG A 5 14.72 3.75 14.23
N PHE A 6 14.00 2.70 13.85
CA PHE A 6 13.44 2.57 12.50
C PHE A 6 12.37 3.64 12.22
N VAL A 7 11.52 3.93 13.22
CA VAL A 7 10.48 4.96 13.08
C VAL A 7 11.14 6.34 12.93
N LYS A 8 12.20 6.63 13.68
CA LYS A 8 12.99 7.88 13.53
C LYS A 8 13.60 8.00 12.13
N LEU A 9 14.27 6.96 11.65
CA LEU A 9 14.87 6.92 10.31
C LEU A 9 13.82 7.13 9.22
N THR A 10 12.73 6.38 9.25
CA THR A 10 11.66 6.49 8.24
C THR A 10 10.99 7.85 8.25
N THR A 11 10.74 8.42 9.43
CA THR A 11 10.16 9.77 9.55
C THR A 11 11.07 10.83 8.94
N LYS A 12 12.38 10.79 9.26
CA LYS A 12 13.35 11.72 8.67
C LYS A 12 13.49 11.50 7.16
N PHE A 13 13.53 10.25 6.71
CA PHE A 13 13.64 9.92 5.28
C PHE A 13 12.46 10.48 4.48
N VAL A 14 11.22 10.25 4.94
CA VAL A 14 10.01 10.78 4.29
C VAL A 14 10.04 12.30 4.24
N ASP A 15 10.49 12.98 5.31
CA ASP A 15 10.65 14.44 5.31
C ASP A 15 11.72 14.90 4.32
N VAL A 16 12.83 14.19 4.13
CA VAL A 16 13.92 14.62 3.24
C VAL A 16 13.63 14.36 1.76
N VAL A 17 12.78 13.38 1.42
CA VAL A 17 12.48 12.99 0.03
C VAL A 17 11.95 14.14 -0.82
N HIS A 18 11.19 15.09 -0.25
CA HIS A 18 10.66 16.21 -1.05
C HIS A 18 11.78 17.12 -1.61
N PHE A 19 12.95 17.15 -0.96
CA PHE A 19 14.09 17.97 -1.36
C PHE A 19 15.13 17.16 -2.15
N MET A 20 15.51 15.98 -1.66
CA MET A 20 16.58 15.17 -2.26
C MET A 20 16.10 14.16 -3.30
N GLY A 21 14.78 13.95 -3.41
CA GLY A 21 14.18 12.88 -4.19
C GLY A 21 14.28 11.51 -3.52
N LEU A 22 13.61 10.51 -4.12
CA LEU A 22 13.63 9.14 -3.64
C LEU A 22 14.84 8.40 -4.26
N ASN A 23 15.91 8.30 -3.48
CA ASN A 23 17.16 7.64 -3.84
C ASN A 23 17.94 7.20 -2.58
N TYR A 24 19.06 6.50 -2.77
CA TYR A 24 19.89 6.03 -1.66
C TYR A 24 20.63 7.16 -0.92
N SER A 25 21.02 8.24 -1.59
CA SER A 25 21.69 9.36 -0.92
C SER A 25 20.78 10.09 0.08
N ALA A 26 19.49 10.21 -0.23
CA ALA A 26 18.48 10.71 0.71
C ALA A 26 18.32 9.79 1.94
N LEU A 27 18.37 8.46 1.73
CA LEU A 27 18.32 7.48 2.82
C LEU A 27 19.57 7.56 3.70
N LEU A 28 20.75 7.65 3.09
CA LEU A 28 22.02 7.80 3.80
C LEU A 28 22.07 9.11 4.59
N PHE A 29 21.58 10.21 4.01
CA PHE A 29 21.47 11.50 4.70
C PHE A 29 20.55 11.39 5.92
N ALA A 30 19.36 10.80 5.74
CA ALA A 30 18.42 10.59 6.84
C ALA A 30 19.06 9.75 7.96
N ALA A 31 19.77 8.68 7.62
CA ALA A 31 20.44 7.81 8.58
C ALA A 31 21.56 8.50 9.37
N LYS A 32 22.37 9.34 8.72
CA LYS A 32 23.41 10.15 9.39
C LYS A 32 22.80 11.14 10.39
N GLU A 33 21.73 11.81 9.99
CA GLU A 33 21.02 12.76 10.83
C GLU A 33 20.37 12.10 12.05
N THR A 34 19.90 10.86 11.91
CA THR A 34 19.27 10.10 13.00
C THR A 34 20.24 9.23 13.79
N GLN A 35 21.52 9.19 13.41
CA GLN A 35 22.54 8.30 13.99
C GLN A 35 22.13 6.81 13.92
N THR A 36 21.61 6.39 12.76
CA THR A 36 21.10 5.03 12.51
C THR A 36 21.73 4.39 11.26
N GLU A 37 22.98 4.71 10.96
CA GLU A 37 23.70 4.17 9.80
C GLU A 37 23.86 2.65 9.89
N ASP A 38 23.93 2.10 11.10
CA ASP A 38 23.96 0.67 11.38
C ASP A 38 22.74 -0.08 10.78
N LEU A 39 21.58 0.58 10.72
CA LEU A 39 20.38 -0.01 10.14
C LEU A 39 20.48 -0.20 8.63
N LEU A 40 21.34 0.55 7.93
CA LEU A 40 21.46 0.45 6.47
C LEU A 40 22.00 -0.90 6.03
N TYR A 41 22.86 -1.52 6.84
CA TYR A 41 23.37 -2.88 6.60
C TYR A 41 22.25 -3.92 6.56
N ARG A 42 21.18 -3.73 7.36
CA ARG A 42 20.01 -4.61 7.36
C ARG A 42 19.26 -4.62 6.03
N TYR A 43 19.38 -3.53 5.27
CA TYR A 43 18.72 -3.34 3.99
C TYR A 43 19.66 -3.59 2.81
N ASN A 44 20.82 -4.20 3.04
CA ASN A 44 21.86 -4.43 2.03
C ASN A 44 22.26 -3.13 1.29
N GLU A 45 22.20 -1.98 1.96
CA GLU A 45 22.46 -0.67 1.35
C GLU A 45 21.57 -0.38 0.12
N SER A 46 20.39 -0.99 0.07
CA SER A 46 19.43 -0.87 -1.03
C SER A 46 18.21 -0.05 -0.64
N ILE A 47 17.93 0.98 -1.44
CA ILE A 47 16.70 1.77 -1.30
C ILE A 47 15.44 0.93 -1.55
N VAL A 48 15.52 -0.06 -2.46
CA VAL A 48 14.37 -0.93 -2.77
C VAL A 48 14.02 -1.79 -1.56
N THR A 49 15.02 -2.44 -0.97
CA THR A 49 14.82 -3.26 0.23
C THR A 49 14.35 -2.40 1.40
N PHE A 50 14.89 -1.19 1.58
CA PHE A 50 14.37 -0.27 2.59
C PHE A 50 12.89 0.08 2.36
N LEU A 51 12.48 0.35 1.13
CA LEU A 51 11.08 0.64 0.78
C LEU A 51 10.15 -0.55 1.03
N GLU A 52 10.61 -1.78 0.76
CA GLU A 52 9.84 -2.99 1.10
C GLU A 52 9.60 -3.09 2.61
N PHE A 53 10.64 -2.89 3.42
CA PHE A 53 10.51 -2.88 4.87
C PHE A 53 9.63 -1.72 5.38
N PHE A 54 9.65 -0.58 4.69
CA PHE A 54 8.75 0.54 4.96
C PHE A 54 7.30 0.16 4.64
N GLU A 55 7.02 -0.46 3.50
CA GLU A 55 5.68 -0.95 3.17
C GLU A 55 5.19 -1.98 4.17
N ASP A 56 6.04 -2.91 4.59
CA ASP A 56 5.70 -3.90 5.60
C ASP A 56 5.37 -3.25 6.94
N TYR A 57 6.11 -2.21 7.32
CA TYR A 57 5.81 -1.43 8.53
C TYR A 57 4.44 -0.76 8.46
N VAL A 58 4.16 -0.05 7.35
CA VAL A 58 2.86 0.60 7.14
C VAL A 58 1.74 -0.42 7.14
N THR A 59 1.97 -1.57 6.51
CA THR A 59 1.02 -2.69 6.48
C THR A 59 0.75 -3.20 7.88
N GLN A 60 1.77 -3.62 8.63
CA GLN A 60 1.62 -4.14 9.98
C GLN A 60 0.93 -3.15 10.90
N LYS A 61 1.33 -1.86 10.86
CA LYS A 61 0.70 -0.83 11.67
C LYS A 61 -0.78 -0.64 11.32
N ALA A 62 -1.11 -0.58 10.03
CA ALA A 62 -2.49 -0.48 9.59
C ALA A 62 -3.32 -1.71 9.98
N LEU A 63 -2.72 -2.91 9.91
CA LEU A 63 -3.41 -4.14 10.27
C LEU A 63 -3.74 -4.19 11.77
N LEU A 64 -2.85 -3.69 12.63
CA LEU A 64 -3.07 -3.59 14.09
C LEU A 64 -4.18 -2.61 14.46
N CYS A 65 -4.34 -1.53 13.68
CA CYS A 65 -5.40 -0.53 13.89
C CYS A 65 -6.74 -0.92 13.24
N SER A 66 -6.79 -2.03 12.48
CA SER A 66 -7.97 -2.44 11.75
C SER A 66 -8.81 -3.42 12.57
N ASP A 67 -10.12 -3.17 12.61
CA ASP A 67 -11.08 -4.12 13.18
C ASP A 67 -11.60 -5.05 12.07
N TYR A 68 -11.33 -6.35 12.22
CA TYR A 68 -11.78 -7.40 11.29
C TYR A 68 -13.03 -8.12 11.76
N THR A 69 -13.54 -7.78 12.94
CA THR A 69 -14.70 -8.44 13.55
C THR A 69 -16.01 -7.92 12.97
N VAL A 70 -16.01 -6.71 12.41
CA VAL A 70 -17.21 -6.03 11.92
C VAL A 70 -17.26 -5.99 10.39
N GLY A 71 -18.34 -6.53 9.81
CA GLY A 71 -18.70 -6.36 8.41
C GLY A 71 -18.20 -7.44 7.44
N GLY A 72 -18.59 -7.31 6.18
CA GLY A 72 -18.20 -8.20 5.09
C GLY A 72 -16.79 -7.91 4.56
N VAL A 73 -16.34 -8.73 3.60
CA VAL A 73 -15.00 -8.62 2.97
C VAL A 73 -14.73 -7.20 2.44
N SER A 74 -15.73 -6.56 1.85
CA SER A 74 -15.61 -5.19 1.31
C SER A 74 -15.33 -4.15 2.39
N GLN A 75 -15.97 -4.25 3.55
CA GLN A 75 -15.75 -3.36 4.68
C GLN A 75 -14.37 -3.59 5.29
N LYS A 76 -13.92 -4.84 5.39
CA LYS A 76 -12.57 -5.18 5.86
C LYS A 76 -11.49 -4.59 4.95
N ILE A 77 -11.66 -4.71 3.63
CA ILE A 77 -10.75 -4.10 2.64
C ILE A 77 -10.76 -2.57 2.77
N GLU A 78 -11.93 -1.94 2.91
CA GLU A 78 -12.05 -0.49 3.12
C GLU A 78 -11.26 -0.07 4.37
N SER A 79 -11.49 -0.75 5.51
CA SER A 79 -10.83 -0.44 6.78
C SER A 79 -9.31 -0.53 6.67
N VAL A 80 -8.79 -1.60 6.09
CA VAL A 80 -7.35 -1.83 5.98
C VAL A 80 -6.69 -0.79 5.07
N LEU A 81 -7.26 -0.54 3.89
CA LEU A 81 -6.71 0.47 2.97
C LEU A 81 -6.80 1.88 3.57
N TRP A 82 -7.91 2.19 4.24
CA TRP A 82 -8.08 3.47 4.91
C TRP A 82 -7.05 3.67 6.03
N ASN A 83 -6.87 2.67 6.90
CA ASN A 83 -5.89 2.73 7.98
C ASN A 83 -4.46 2.85 7.44
N ARG A 84 -4.15 2.21 6.31
CA ARG A 84 -2.86 2.43 5.62
C ARG A 84 -2.67 3.89 5.23
N ALA A 85 -3.66 4.52 4.61
CA ALA A 85 -3.58 5.94 4.26
C ALA A 85 -3.45 6.85 5.49
N LEU A 86 -4.13 6.51 6.60
CA LEU A 86 -3.97 7.24 7.85
C LEU A 86 -2.54 7.11 8.40
N VAL A 87 -1.92 5.93 8.36
CA VAL A 87 -0.51 5.76 8.73
C VAL A 87 0.41 6.62 7.86
N TYR A 88 0.13 6.73 6.56
CA TYR A 88 0.87 7.68 5.71
C TYR A 88 0.72 9.12 6.15
N SER A 89 -0.49 9.53 6.57
CA SER A 89 -0.75 10.91 6.99
C SER A 89 -0.04 11.34 8.28
N GLU A 90 0.47 10.38 9.06
CA GLU A 90 1.28 10.68 10.25
C GLU A 90 2.66 11.25 9.88
N PHE A 91 3.16 10.95 8.67
CA PHE A 91 4.44 11.46 8.22
C PHE A 91 4.32 12.88 7.66
N LYS A 92 5.25 13.75 8.03
CA LYS A 92 5.38 15.06 7.40
C LYS A 92 5.68 14.90 5.91
N ASN A 93 5.09 15.74 5.06
CA ASN A 93 5.31 15.72 3.60
C ASN A 93 4.97 14.39 2.90
N TYR A 94 4.09 13.57 3.50
CA TYR A 94 3.70 12.26 2.96
C TYR A 94 3.15 12.32 1.53
N ARG A 95 2.50 13.42 1.13
CA ARG A 95 1.93 13.59 -0.22
C ARG A 95 3.01 13.57 -1.29
N GLN A 96 4.08 14.33 -1.06
CA GLN A 96 5.25 14.39 -1.93
C GLN A 96 5.95 13.03 -1.96
N PHE A 97 6.02 12.36 -0.82
CA PHE A 97 6.59 11.02 -0.73
C PHE A 97 5.80 9.98 -1.54
N ILE A 98 4.47 9.96 -1.44
CA ILE A 98 3.61 9.07 -2.24
C ILE A 98 3.82 9.33 -3.74
N LYS A 99 3.84 10.60 -4.15
CA LYS A 99 4.11 10.99 -5.55
C LYS A 99 5.49 10.52 -6.01
N ALA A 100 6.52 10.74 -5.18
CA ALA A 100 7.88 10.31 -5.46
C ALA A 100 7.99 8.78 -5.59
N LYS A 101 7.25 8.01 -4.77
CA LYS A 101 7.15 6.55 -4.89
C LYS A 101 6.55 6.11 -6.22
N PHE A 102 5.47 6.75 -6.68
CA PHE A 102 4.92 6.43 -8.01
C PHE A 102 5.93 6.73 -9.11
N CYS A 103 6.59 7.89 -9.08
CA CYS A 103 7.65 8.20 -10.03
C CYS A 103 8.81 7.19 -9.97
N PHE A 104 9.20 6.76 -8.77
CA PHE A 104 10.23 5.75 -8.57
C PHE A 104 9.84 4.40 -9.18
N ALA A 105 8.60 3.96 -8.97
CA ALA A 105 8.07 2.70 -9.49
C ALA A 105 7.93 2.68 -11.02
N LEU A 106 7.70 3.84 -11.65
CA LEU A 106 7.60 3.94 -13.11
C LEU A 106 8.96 3.89 -13.82
N LYS A 107 10.08 4.01 -13.10
CA LYS A 107 11.41 3.87 -13.71
C LYS A 107 11.60 2.43 -14.21
N PRO A 108 12.07 2.20 -15.45
CA PRO A 108 12.21 0.86 -16.02
C PRO A 108 13.02 -0.11 -15.13
N GLY A 109 14.08 0.36 -14.48
CA GLY A 109 14.89 -0.46 -13.58
C GLY A 109 14.21 -0.87 -12.26
N ASN A 110 13.14 -0.18 -11.87
CA ASN A 110 12.46 -0.38 -10.59
C ASN A 110 11.06 -0.99 -10.74
N SER A 111 10.52 -1.03 -11.95
CA SER A 111 9.11 -1.34 -12.21
C SER A 111 8.74 -2.77 -11.81
N ILE A 112 9.59 -3.74 -12.14
CA ILE A 112 9.38 -5.16 -11.82
C ILE A 112 9.38 -5.37 -10.31
N GLU A 113 10.36 -4.83 -9.60
CA GLU A 113 10.45 -4.95 -8.14
C GLU A 113 9.30 -4.21 -7.44
N SER A 114 8.91 -3.04 -7.95
CA SER A 114 7.76 -2.30 -7.41
C SER A 114 6.44 -3.06 -7.60
N LEU A 115 6.28 -3.77 -8.72
CA LEU A 115 5.13 -4.64 -8.96
C LEU A 115 5.14 -5.85 -8.03
N ARG A 116 6.31 -6.49 -7.85
CA ARG A 116 6.47 -7.62 -6.91
C ARG A 116 6.12 -7.20 -5.48
N CYS A 117 6.64 -6.06 -5.02
CA CYS A 117 6.33 -5.49 -3.72
C CYS A 117 4.82 -5.22 -3.56
N SER A 118 4.20 -4.62 -4.59
CA SER A 118 2.76 -4.34 -4.57
C SER A 118 1.88 -5.59 -4.58
N PHE A 119 2.34 -6.67 -5.25
CA PHE A 119 1.68 -7.97 -5.23
C PHE A 119 1.79 -8.64 -3.85
N SER A 120 2.99 -8.64 -3.26
CA SER A 120 3.24 -9.17 -1.91
C SER A 120 2.42 -8.44 -0.84
N LEU A 121 2.33 -7.12 -0.95
CA LEU A 121 1.42 -6.31 -0.14
C LEU A 121 -0.01 -6.82 -0.27
N SER A 122 -0.51 -6.93 -1.51
CA SER A 122 -1.89 -7.37 -1.74
C SER A 122 -2.15 -8.78 -1.21
N ASP A 123 -1.18 -9.69 -1.33
CA ASP A 123 -1.25 -11.04 -0.78
C ASP A 123 -1.38 -11.00 0.76
N SER A 124 -0.52 -10.21 1.41
CA SER A 124 -0.54 -10.02 2.87
C SER A 124 -1.88 -9.47 3.36
N LEU A 125 -2.48 -8.52 2.65
CA LEU A 125 -3.79 -7.97 3.01
C LEU A 125 -4.92 -8.99 2.87
N TRP A 126 -4.93 -9.77 1.79
CA TRP A 126 -5.92 -10.83 1.60
C TRP A 126 -5.77 -11.94 2.63
N HIS A 127 -4.52 -12.30 2.96
CA HIS A 127 -4.23 -13.29 4.00
C HIS A 127 -4.72 -12.81 5.38
N ALA A 128 -4.48 -11.53 5.73
CA ALA A 128 -4.94 -10.96 6.99
C ALA A 128 -6.48 -10.94 7.12
N ILE A 129 -7.21 -10.87 6.01
CA ILE A 129 -8.68 -10.88 5.97
C ILE A 129 -9.23 -12.34 5.93
N GLY A 130 -8.36 -13.35 5.84
CA GLY A 130 -8.72 -14.77 5.86
C GLY A 130 -9.07 -15.36 4.50
N ASP A 131 -8.52 -14.83 3.40
CA ASP A 131 -8.73 -15.39 2.06
C ASP A 131 -8.05 -16.75 1.88
N ILE A 132 -8.81 -17.75 1.42
CA ILE A 132 -8.34 -19.12 1.12
C ILE A 132 -8.45 -19.41 -0.38
N ALA A 133 -8.45 -18.36 -1.21
CA ALA A 133 -8.65 -18.51 -2.65
C ALA A 133 -7.50 -19.28 -3.29
N THR A 134 -7.82 -20.28 -4.11
CA THR A 134 -6.85 -21.04 -4.90
C THR A 134 -7.09 -20.85 -6.41
N GLY A 135 -6.07 -21.11 -7.24
CA GLY A 135 -6.15 -21.05 -8.69
C GLY A 135 -6.32 -19.63 -9.28
N PHE A 136 -7.14 -19.48 -10.32
CA PHE A 136 -7.29 -18.19 -11.04
C PHE A 136 -7.84 -17.05 -10.16
N SER A 137 -8.67 -17.40 -9.18
CA SER A 137 -9.24 -16.42 -8.24
C SER A 137 -8.19 -15.78 -7.33
N PHE A 138 -7.11 -16.51 -7.01
CA PHE A 138 -5.97 -16.03 -6.23
C PHE A 138 -5.31 -14.81 -6.89
N TYR A 139 -4.93 -14.96 -8.17
CA TYR A 139 -4.26 -13.91 -8.93
C TYR A 139 -5.20 -12.74 -9.24
N SER A 140 -6.44 -13.03 -9.62
CA SER A 140 -7.42 -11.99 -9.95
C SER A 140 -7.72 -11.06 -8.77
N LYS A 141 -7.89 -11.63 -7.57
CA LYS A 141 -8.13 -10.85 -6.33
C LYS A 141 -6.95 -9.95 -6.00
N ARG A 142 -5.72 -10.46 -6.12
CA ARG A 142 -4.49 -9.72 -5.81
C ARG A 142 -4.20 -8.62 -6.82
N ALA A 143 -4.34 -8.92 -8.11
CA ALA A 143 -4.21 -7.90 -9.16
C ALA A 143 -5.22 -6.77 -8.99
N THR A 144 -6.47 -7.10 -8.65
CA THR A 144 -7.53 -6.10 -8.42
C THR A 144 -7.24 -5.23 -7.20
N LEU A 145 -6.83 -5.83 -6.08
CA LEU A 145 -6.52 -5.09 -4.86
C LEU A 145 -5.26 -4.24 -5.00
N MET A 146 -4.24 -4.74 -5.69
CA MET A 146 -3.06 -3.97 -6.08
C MET A 146 -3.44 -2.71 -6.87
N ALA A 147 -4.28 -2.86 -7.90
CA ALA A 147 -4.76 -1.72 -8.69
C ALA A 147 -5.60 -0.74 -7.87
N LEU A 148 -6.49 -1.25 -7.01
CA LEU A 148 -7.31 -0.43 -6.12
C LEU A 148 -6.43 0.40 -5.16
N ASN A 149 -5.45 -0.23 -4.52
CA ASN A 149 -4.53 0.43 -3.59
C ASN A 149 -3.74 1.53 -4.30
N SER A 150 -3.18 1.26 -5.49
CA SER A 150 -2.44 2.27 -6.26
C SER A 150 -3.30 3.48 -6.63
N LEU A 151 -4.52 3.24 -7.14
CA LEU A 151 -5.46 4.32 -7.49
C LEU A 151 -5.90 5.12 -6.26
N PHE A 152 -6.16 4.43 -5.14
CA PHE A 152 -6.56 5.07 -3.90
C PHE A 152 -5.44 5.93 -3.32
N MET A 153 -4.21 5.42 -3.24
CA MET A 153 -3.05 6.17 -2.72
C MET A 153 -2.72 7.38 -3.59
N ALA A 154 -2.84 7.28 -4.91
CA ALA A 154 -2.69 8.41 -5.81
C ALA A 154 -3.76 9.48 -5.54
N LYS A 155 -5.03 9.07 -5.41
CA LYS A 155 -6.13 10.00 -5.08
C LYS A 155 -5.93 10.66 -3.72
N PHE A 156 -5.49 9.88 -2.72
CA PHE A 156 -5.24 10.35 -1.36
C PHE A 156 -4.14 11.41 -1.29
N ALA A 157 -3.05 11.23 -2.05
CA ALA A 157 -1.97 12.20 -2.11
C ALA A 157 -2.43 13.58 -2.62
N ASP A 158 -3.44 13.62 -3.51
CA ASP A 158 -3.99 14.84 -4.10
C ASP A 158 -5.25 15.37 -3.41
N ASP A 159 -5.69 14.77 -2.30
CA ASP A 159 -6.92 15.16 -1.63
C ASP A 159 -6.68 16.17 -0.50
N TYR A 160 -7.12 17.41 -0.72
CA TYR A 160 -7.06 18.51 0.24
C TYR A 160 -8.40 18.80 0.93
N SER A 161 -9.40 17.91 0.79
CA SER A 161 -10.66 18.05 1.52
C SER A 161 -10.50 17.78 3.02
N ASP A 162 -11.37 18.38 3.83
CA ASP A 162 -11.43 18.14 5.27
C ASP A 162 -11.63 16.66 5.54
N GLY A 163 -10.81 16.10 6.44
CA GLY A 163 -10.88 14.67 6.81
C GLY A 163 -10.69 13.68 5.65
N PHE A 164 -10.18 14.12 4.49
CA PHE A 164 -10.01 13.29 3.28
C PHE A 164 -11.32 12.68 2.74
N GLU A 165 -12.43 13.40 2.88
CA GLU A 165 -13.76 12.92 2.46
C GLU A 165 -13.79 12.47 0.99
N LYS A 166 -13.16 13.22 0.09
CA LYS A 166 -13.13 12.88 -1.35
C LYS A 166 -12.43 11.54 -1.61
N SER A 167 -11.36 11.24 -0.86
CA SER A 167 -10.63 9.97 -0.96
C SER A 167 -11.43 8.81 -0.39
N ARG A 168 -12.12 9.04 0.73
CA ARG A 168 -12.98 8.04 1.36
C ARG A 168 -14.14 7.65 0.44
N ASP A 169 -14.79 8.63 -0.16
CA ASP A 169 -15.85 8.42 -1.13
C ASP A 169 -15.35 7.72 -2.39
N PHE A 170 -14.17 8.09 -2.88
CA PHE A 170 -13.54 7.42 -4.00
C PHE A 170 -13.30 5.93 -3.72
N LEU A 171 -12.72 5.61 -2.55
CA LEU A 171 -12.45 4.24 -2.14
C LEU A 171 -13.74 3.40 -2.08
N ARG A 172 -14.78 3.91 -1.40
CA ARG A 172 -16.09 3.27 -1.28
C ARG A 172 -16.73 2.99 -2.65
N LYS A 173 -16.70 3.98 -3.55
CA LYS A 173 -17.22 3.84 -4.92
C LYS A 173 -16.47 2.76 -5.70
N ARG A 174 -15.14 2.72 -5.60
CA ARG A 174 -14.32 1.71 -6.30
C ARG A 174 -14.54 0.29 -5.76
N ILE A 175 -14.66 0.14 -4.44
CA ILE A 175 -15.01 -1.15 -3.82
C ILE A 175 -16.39 -1.62 -4.30
N LYS A 176 -17.40 -0.73 -4.30
CA LYS A 176 -18.75 -1.05 -4.82
C LYS A 176 -18.71 -1.52 -6.28
N ASN A 177 -17.91 -0.86 -7.12
CA ASN A 177 -17.75 -1.24 -8.53
C ASN A 177 -17.11 -2.64 -8.68
N ILE A 178 -16.08 -2.95 -7.89
CA ILE A 178 -15.42 -4.27 -7.88
C ILE A 178 -16.42 -5.36 -7.49
N VAL A 179 -17.22 -5.13 -6.43
CA VAL A 179 -18.24 -6.08 -5.98
C VAL A 179 -19.33 -6.27 -7.04
N ALA A 180 -19.79 -5.20 -7.68
CA ALA A 180 -20.78 -5.28 -8.75
C ALA A 180 -20.24 -6.08 -9.94
N PHE A 181 -19.00 -5.82 -10.36
CA PHE A 181 -18.33 -6.56 -11.43
C PHE A 181 -18.18 -8.04 -11.10
N ALA A 182 -17.79 -8.38 -9.88
CA ALA A 182 -17.69 -9.77 -9.43
C ALA A 182 -19.05 -10.50 -9.50
N LYS A 183 -20.15 -9.84 -9.11
CA LYS A 183 -21.52 -10.38 -9.22
C LYS A 183 -21.94 -10.61 -10.68
N ILE A 184 -21.63 -9.67 -11.57
CA ILE A 184 -21.93 -9.81 -13.00
C ILE A 184 -21.16 -10.99 -13.59
N LYS A 185 -19.87 -11.10 -13.28
CA LYS A 185 -19.02 -12.22 -13.73
C LYS A 185 -19.57 -13.57 -13.28
N ALA A 186 -19.98 -13.69 -12.01
CA ALA A 186 -20.57 -14.93 -11.48
C ALA A 186 -21.84 -15.33 -12.25
N ARG A 187 -22.76 -14.38 -12.46
CA ARG A 187 -24.01 -14.63 -13.21
C ARG A 187 -23.77 -15.05 -14.67
N LEU A 188 -22.74 -14.52 -15.31
CA LEU A 188 -22.39 -14.90 -16.68
C LEU A 188 -21.87 -16.33 -16.75
N ILE A 189 -21.01 -16.73 -15.81
CA ILE A 189 -20.47 -18.09 -15.71
C ILE A 189 -21.61 -19.08 -15.45
N GLU A 190 -22.48 -18.82 -14.47
CA GLU A 190 -23.67 -19.66 -14.20
C GLU A 190 -24.57 -19.78 -15.42
N LYS A 191 -24.74 -18.70 -16.19
CA LYS A 191 -25.55 -18.76 -17.41
C LYS A 191 -24.87 -19.63 -18.45
N MET A 192 -23.57 -19.49 -18.70
CA MET A 192 -22.83 -20.33 -19.66
C MET A 192 -22.86 -21.81 -19.29
N GLU A 193 -22.73 -22.15 -18.01
CA GLU A 193 -22.81 -23.54 -17.53
C GLU A 193 -24.20 -24.16 -17.70
N ARG A 194 -25.28 -23.35 -17.72
CA ARG A 194 -26.64 -23.84 -17.99
C ARG A 194 -26.96 -24.09 -19.47
N TYR A 195 -26.12 -23.60 -20.39
CA TYR A 195 -26.31 -23.77 -21.84
C TYR A 195 -25.34 -24.81 -22.45
N ASN A 196 -24.42 -25.36 -21.66
CA ASN A 196 -23.60 -26.53 -21.99
C ASN A 196 -24.20 -27.79 -21.36
#